data_AF-A0A3N5GGH4-F1
#
_entry.id   AF-A0A3N5GGH4-F1
#
_cell.length_a   1.000
_cell.length_b   1.000
_cell.length_c   1.000
_cell.angle_alpha   90.00
_cell.angle_beta   90.00
_cell.angle_gamma   90.00
#
_symmetry.space_group_name_H-M   'P 1'
#
loop_
_entity.id
_entity.type
_entity.pdbx_description
1 polymer ?
#
loop_
_entity_poly.entity_id
_entity_poly.type
_entity_poly.pdbx_seq_one_letter_code
_entity_poly.pdbx_strand_id
1 'polypeptide(L)'
;MNPTTTLSPPAAPADAHDAEPRVHSVGQRTPLIDGIEKVTGRARYTADLPFGETLVGKILRSPIAHGLIRGIDTSRASAMPGVRAVVTGEDFAAPYGVIPIAQNEWPLARGKVRYRGEPVVAVAAVDEATAEAALAAIVLDIEPLPAFFSAADARAPGAVLLHDKKAGNIERDVDHTFGDLEAGFAQADLVREHTFHYAEVSHGQIELNAAVAAYEPERDRLTTHSVTQVPYYLHLTLAQCLGMDSSRIRVIKPFVGGGFGHRVEPLNFEMITAALARAAGG
;
A
#
# COMPACT_ATOMS: atom_id res chain seq x y z
N MET A 1 -18.11 79.15 -49.88
CA MET A 1 -18.42 78.12 -50.89
C MET A 1 -18.24 76.75 -50.24
N ASN A 2 -19.35 76.02 -50.24
CA ASN A 2 -19.70 74.68 -49.78
C ASN A 2 -18.84 73.92 -48.75
N PRO A 3 -19.44 73.53 -47.59
CA PRO A 3 -18.94 72.45 -46.77
C PRO A 3 -19.34 71.11 -47.39
N THR A 4 -18.38 70.22 -47.62
CA THR A 4 -18.66 68.87 -48.11
C THR A 4 -18.83 67.94 -46.92
N THR A 5 -20.05 67.44 -46.79
CA THR A 5 -20.58 66.48 -45.84
C THR A 5 -19.70 65.23 -45.73
N THR A 6 -19.12 64.98 -44.55
CA THR A 6 -18.52 63.69 -44.22
C THR A 6 -19.62 62.69 -43.91
N LEU A 7 -19.95 61.84 -44.89
CA LEU A 7 -20.76 60.64 -44.68
C LEU A 7 -19.89 59.59 -43.96
N SER A 8 -20.30 59.23 -42.75
CA SER A 8 -19.69 58.11 -42.00
C SER A 8 -19.85 56.80 -42.78
N PRO A 9 -18.85 55.91 -42.77
CA PRO A 9 -18.97 54.59 -43.38
C PRO A 9 -20.02 53.74 -42.65
N PRO A 10 -20.64 52.77 -43.35
CA PRO A 10 -21.71 51.95 -42.79
C PRO A 10 -21.19 51.07 -41.65
N ALA A 11 -22.05 50.81 -40.67
CA ALA A 11 -21.76 49.88 -39.58
C ALA A 11 -21.39 48.50 -40.17
N ALA A 12 -20.28 47.93 -39.68
CA ALA A 12 -19.87 46.57 -40.01
C ALA A 12 -20.98 45.58 -39.62
N PRO A 13 -21.21 44.53 -40.42
CA PRO A 13 -22.24 43.54 -40.12
C PRO A 13 -21.89 42.84 -38.81
N ALA A 14 -22.86 42.73 -37.92
CA ALA A 14 -22.79 41.76 -36.83
C ALA A 14 -22.93 40.38 -37.46
N ASP A 15 -21.86 39.60 -37.50
CA ASP A 15 -22.01 38.17 -37.70
C ASP A 15 -20.82 37.32 -37.26
N ALA A 16 -21.21 36.10 -36.88
CA ALA A 16 -20.42 34.94 -36.50
C ALA A 16 -19.70 35.02 -35.15
N HIS A 17 -20.35 34.46 -34.13
CA HIS A 17 -19.74 33.63 -33.08
C HIS A 17 -18.23 33.86 -32.88
N ASP A 18 -17.86 34.86 -32.08
CA ASP A 18 -16.53 34.88 -31.45
C ASP A 18 -16.47 33.66 -30.53
N ALA A 19 -16.05 32.55 -31.10
CA ALA A 19 -15.79 31.31 -30.40
C ALA A 19 -14.87 31.64 -29.23
N GLU A 20 -15.32 31.33 -28.01
CA GLU A 20 -14.47 31.42 -26.82
C GLU A 20 -13.07 30.87 -27.14
N PRO A 21 -11.99 31.55 -26.73
CA PRO A 21 -10.65 31.10 -27.03
C PRO A 21 -10.54 29.67 -26.52
N ARG A 22 -10.42 28.71 -27.45
CA ARG A 22 -10.19 27.31 -27.13
C ARG A 22 -8.99 27.28 -26.20
N VAL A 23 -9.21 26.96 -24.93
CA VAL A 23 -8.14 26.95 -23.94
C VAL A 23 -7.25 25.76 -24.29
N HIS A 24 -6.24 26.01 -25.12
CA HIS A 24 -5.21 25.03 -25.45
C HIS A 24 -4.30 24.87 -24.22
N SER A 25 -4.79 24.11 -23.24
CA SER A 25 -4.10 23.84 -21.98
C SER A 25 -2.95 22.83 -22.13
N VAL A 26 -2.93 22.08 -23.23
CA VAL A 26 -1.88 21.09 -23.53
C VAL A 26 -0.57 21.78 -23.88
N GLY A 27 0.51 21.38 -23.21
CA GLY A 27 1.87 21.91 -23.42
C GLY A 27 2.19 23.21 -22.65
N GLN A 28 1.22 23.77 -21.93
CA GLN A 28 1.42 24.99 -21.14
C GLN A 28 1.97 24.71 -19.74
N ARG A 29 2.90 25.57 -19.28
CA ARG A 29 3.42 25.53 -17.90
C ARG A 29 2.35 26.03 -16.92
N THR A 30 1.51 25.12 -16.45
CA THR A 30 0.38 25.45 -15.58
C THR A 30 0.63 24.93 -14.16
N PRO A 31 0.49 25.76 -13.10
CA PRO A 31 0.49 25.26 -11.73
C PRO A 31 -0.55 24.17 -11.51
N LEU A 32 -0.28 23.24 -10.58
CA LEU A 32 -1.22 22.17 -10.28
C LEU A 32 -2.50 22.72 -9.65
N ILE A 33 -3.65 22.17 -10.05
CA ILE A 33 -4.98 22.59 -9.57
C ILE A 33 -5.16 22.39 -8.06
N ASP A 34 -4.41 21.47 -7.47
CA ASP A 34 -4.42 21.13 -6.04
C ASP A 34 -3.25 21.80 -5.29
N GLY A 35 -2.56 22.75 -5.94
CA GLY A 35 -1.39 23.44 -5.41
C GLY A 35 -1.73 24.40 -4.27
N ILE A 36 -2.90 25.06 -4.33
CA ILE A 36 -3.34 26.03 -3.33
C ILE A 36 -3.48 25.36 -1.97
N GLU A 37 -4.13 24.20 -1.90
CA GLU A 37 -4.33 23.44 -0.66
C GLU A 37 -2.99 23.02 -0.05
N LYS A 38 -2.02 22.60 -0.88
CA LYS A 38 -0.68 22.20 -0.44
C LYS A 38 0.11 23.34 0.19
N VAL A 39 0.17 24.51 -0.46
CA VAL A 39 0.98 25.64 0.03
C VAL A 39 0.34 26.38 1.21
N THR A 40 -0.96 26.19 1.43
CA THR A 40 -1.70 26.79 2.54
C THR A 40 -1.85 25.89 3.76
N GLY A 41 -1.36 24.63 3.69
CA GLY A 41 -1.59 23.64 4.75
C GLY A 41 -3.04 23.15 4.86
N ARG A 42 -3.87 23.40 3.83
CA ARG A 42 -5.27 22.95 3.78
C ARG A 42 -5.43 21.56 3.14
N ALA A 43 -4.42 21.07 2.43
CA ALA A 43 -4.39 19.70 1.93
C ALA A 43 -4.36 18.75 3.13
N ARG A 44 -5.34 17.84 3.21
CA ARG A 44 -5.42 16.83 4.26
C ARG A 44 -4.96 15.49 3.73
N TYR A 45 -3.88 14.99 4.32
CA TYR A 45 -3.36 13.64 4.12
C TYR A 45 -4.07 12.68 5.08
N THR A 46 -3.82 11.38 4.97
CA THR A 46 -4.59 10.38 5.75
C THR A 46 -4.54 10.63 7.26
N ALA A 47 -3.38 11.02 7.79
CA ALA A 47 -3.18 11.30 9.22
C ALA A 47 -3.80 12.64 9.69
N ASP A 48 -4.17 13.55 8.76
CA ASP A 48 -4.73 14.87 9.09
C ASP A 48 -6.26 14.89 9.12
N LEU A 49 -6.88 13.77 8.74
CA LEU A 49 -8.32 13.68 8.62
C LEU A 49 -8.97 13.67 10.02
N PRO A 50 -10.06 14.43 10.23
CA PRO A 50 -10.71 14.54 11.53
C PRO A 50 -11.63 13.34 11.78
N PHE A 51 -11.07 12.28 12.36
CA PHE A 51 -11.82 11.13 12.81
C PHE A 51 -12.02 11.28 14.31
N GLY A 52 -13.26 11.49 14.78
CA GLY A 52 -13.60 11.88 16.15
C GLY A 52 -12.99 11.01 17.26
N GLU A 53 -13.79 10.18 17.92
CA GLU A 53 -13.24 9.20 18.88
C GLU A 53 -12.60 8.06 18.09
N THR A 54 -11.28 8.10 17.94
CA THR A 54 -10.51 7.12 17.15
C THR A 54 -9.60 6.30 18.06
N LEU A 55 -9.62 4.98 17.90
CA LEU A 55 -8.70 4.07 18.59
C LEU A 55 -7.31 4.10 17.96
N VAL A 56 -6.29 3.83 18.78
CA VAL A 56 -4.91 3.66 18.31
C VAL A 56 -4.65 2.20 17.98
N GLY A 57 -4.31 1.95 16.72
CA GLY A 57 -3.85 0.65 16.23
C GLY A 57 -2.33 0.50 16.33
N LYS A 58 -1.84 -0.60 16.93
CA LYS A 58 -0.41 -0.95 16.95
C LYS A 58 -0.21 -2.42 16.55
N ILE A 59 0.92 -2.71 15.90
CA ILE A 59 1.25 -4.02 15.36
C ILE A 59 2.47 -4.58 16.10
N LEU A 60 2.33 -5.74 16.74
CA LEU A 60 3.45 -6.56 17.18
C LEU A 60 4.08 -7.22 15.95
N ARG A 61 5.37 -6.95 15.75
CA ARG A 61 6.15 -7.44 14.62
C ARG A 61 7.17 -8.49 15.04
N SER A 62 7.49 -9.41 14.13
CA SER A 62 8.47 -10.45 14.36
C SER A 62 9.84 -9.87 14.73
N PRO A 63 10.45 -10.32 15.84
CA PRO A 63 11.81 -9.90 16.22
C PRO A 63 12.90 -10.64 15.44
N ILE A 64 12.57 -11.75 14.74
CA ILE A 64 13.52 -12.60 14.02
C ILE A 64 13.19 -12.71 12.52
N ALA A 65 14.17 -13.12 11.72
CA ALA A 65 14.08 -13.15 10.26
C ALA A 65 13.38 -14.40 9.71
N HIS A 66 13.40 -15.54 10.39
CA HIS A 66 12.70 -16.75 9.94
C HIS A 66 12.39 -17.64 11.15
N GLY A 67 11.18 -18.15 11.25
CA GLY A 67 10.81 -19.06 12.32
C GLY A 67 9.38 -19.56 12.25
N LEU A 68 9.10 -20.68 12.91
CA LEU A 68 7.76 -21.26 13.03
C LEU A 68 7.06 -20.65 14.24
N ILE A 69 5.85 -20.14 14.03
CA ILE A 69 5.01 -19.65 15.13
C ILE A 69 4.44 -20.89 15.83
N ARG A 70 4.91 -21.15 17.06
CA ARG A 70 4.47 -22.28 17.89
C ARG A 70 3.26 -21.93 18.72
N GLY A 71 3.12 -20.66 19.12
CA GLY A 71 1.97 -20.18 19.88
C GLY A 71 1.92 -18.67 19.98
N ILE A 72 0.71 -18.15 20.10
CA ILE A 72 0.43 -16.74 20.39
C ILE A 72 -0.56 -16.72 21.56
N ASP A 73 -0.20 -16.11 22.67
CA ASP A 73 -1.10 -15.86 23.80
C ASP A 73 -1.38 -14.35 23.92
N THR A 74 -2.64 -14.00 23.64
CA THR A 74 -3.16 -12.63 23.71
C THR A 74 -4.06 -12.41 24.93
N SER A 75 -4.21 -13.39 25.82
CA SER A 75 -5.19 -13.37 26.90
C SER A 75 -5.00 -12.16 27.84
N ARG A 76 -3.75 -11.90 28.24
CA ARG A 76 -3.41 -10.76 29.09
C ARG A 76 -3.69 -9.43 28.40
N ALA A 77 -3.28 -9.28 27.15
CA ALA A 77 -3.51 -8.07 26.37
C ALA A 77 -5.01 -7.79 26.18
N SER A 78 -5.79 -8.82 25.85
CA SER A 78 -7.23 -8.72 25.63
C SER A 78 -8.01 -8.35 26.90
N ALA A 79 -7.50 -8.71 28.07
CA ALA A 79 -8.11 -8.40 29.36
C ALA A 79 -7.75 -7.00 29.91
N MET A 80 -6.84 -6.27 29.24
CA MET A 80 -6.40 -4.96 29.72
C MET A 80 -7.48 -3.89 29.54
N PRO A 81 -7.76 -3.07 30.58
CA PRO A 81 -8.64 -1.92 30.44
C PRO A 81 -8.18 -1.00 29.30
N GLY A 82 -9.12 -0.59 28.45
CA GLY A 82 -8.84 0.29 27.31
C GLY A 82 -8.41 -0.43 26.03
N VAL A 83 -8.12 -1.73 26.07
CA VAL A 83 -7.96 -2.55 24.86
C VAL A 83 -9.35 -2.91 24.34
N ARG A 84 -9.59 -2.64 23.05
CA ARG A 84 -10.89 -2.81 22.39
C ARG A 84 -10.91 -3.97 21.40
N ALA A 85 -9.77 -4.28 20.81
CA ALA A 85 -9.61 -5.44 19.95
C ALA A 85 -8.17 -5.94 19.94
N VAL A 86 -8.01 -7.24 19.77
CA VAL A 86 -6.74 -7.89 19.42
C VAL A 86 -7.03 -8.82 18.25
N VAL A 87 -6.26 -8.72 17.17
CA VAL A 87 -6.38 -9.57 15.97
C VAL A 87 -5.06 -10.26 15.66
N THR A 88 -5.15 -11.45 15.11
CA THR A 88 -4.06 -12.36 14.75
C THR A 88 -4.19 -12.80 13.28
N GLY A 89 -3.28 -13.64 12.79
CA GLY A 89 -3.40 -14.22 11.45
C GLY A 89 -4.70 -15.01 11.23
N GLU A 90 -5.33 -15.53 12.28
CA GLU A 90 -6.57 -16.30 12.20
C GLU A 90 -7.81 -15.45 11.88
N ASP A 91 -7.72 -14.13 12.02
CA ASP A 91 -8.82 -13.18 11.74
C ASP A 91 -8.94 -12.80 10.26
N PHE A 92 -8.11 -13.37 9.39
CA PHE A 92 -8.12 -13.13 7.95
C PHE A 92 -8.54 -14.38 7.18
N ALA A 93 -9.44 -14.18 6.21
CA ALA A 93 -10.01 -15.25 5.39
C ALA A 93 -9.04 -15.77 4.32
N ALA A 94 -8.12 -14.93 3.84
CA ALA A 94 -7.22 -15.27 2.75
C ALA A 94 -5.90 -14.46 2.78
N PRO A 95 -4.80 -15.00 2.24
CA PRO A 95 -3.61 -14.21 1.94
C PRO A 95 -3.89 -13.23 0.79
N TYR A 96 -2.97 -12.30 0.54
CA TYR A 96 -3.03 -11.33 -0.54
C TYR A 96 -1.70 -11.26 -1.31
N GLY A 97 -1.74 -10.48 -2.39
CA GLY A 97 -0.63 -10.19 -3.27
C GLY A 97 -1.15 -9.43 -4.50
N VAL A 98 -0.33 -8.52 -5.04
CA VAL A 98 -0.74 -7.66 -6.16
C VAL A 98 -1.02 -8.47 -7.44
N ILE A 99 -0.30 -9.57 -7.65
CA ILE A 99 -0.49 -10.46 -8.78
C ILE A 99 -1.41 -11.63 -8.36
N PRO A 100 -2.56 -11.85 -9.02
CA PRO A 100 -3.51 -12.89 -8.63
C PRO A 100 -2.94 -14.32 -8.53
N ILE A 101 -1.90 -14.62 -9.32
CA ILE A 101 -1.25 -15.94 -9.32
C ILE A 101 -0.20 -16.14 -8.21
N ALA A 102 0.10 -15.09 -7.43
CA ALA A 102 1.17 -15.07 -6.44
C ALA A 102 0.73 -14.38 -5.13
N GLN A 103 -0.40 -14.82 -4.55
CA GLN A 103 -0.93 -14.29 -3.30
C GLN A 103 -0.50 -15.16 -2.11
N ASN A 104 0.65 -14.84 -1.51
CA ASN A 104 1.27 -15.65 -0.46
C ASN A 104 1.60 -14.88 0.83
N GLU A 105 1.24 -13.60 0.91
CA GLU A 105 1.41 -12.77 2.10
C GLU A 105 0.13 -12.78 2.93
N TRP A 106 0.25 -12.94 4.24
CA TRP A 106 -0.88 -12.77 5.15
C TRP A 106 -0.82 -11.38 5.78
N PRO A 107 -1.97 -10.69 6.01
CA PRO A 107 -1.94 -9.39 6.69
C PRO A 107 -1.26 -9.47 8.06
N LEU A 108 -1.51 -10.55 8.81
CA LEU A 108 -0.74 -10.97 9.98
C LEU A 108 -0.23 -12.40 9.76
N ALA A 109 1.02 -12.68 10.09
CA ALA A 109 1.69 -13.94 9.82
C ALA A 109 0.90 -15.16 10.34
N ARG A 110 0.83 -16.20 9.51
CA ARG A 110 0.25 -17.51 9.86
C ARG A 110 1.28 -18.61 9.70
N GLY A 111 1.43 -19.44 10.74
CA GLY A 111 2.31 -20.61 10.78
C GLY A 111 3.81 -20.31 10.86
N LYS A 112 4.32 -19.32 10.11
CA LYS A 112 5.73 -18.92 10.12
C LYS A 112 5.91 -17.43 9.82
N VAL A 113 7.00 -16.87 10.36
CA VAL A 113 7.55 -15.55 9.99
C VAL A 113 8.72 -15.74 9.03
N ARG A 114 8.92 -14.81 8.11
CA ARG A 114 9.80 -14.85 6.93
C ARG A 114 10.72 -13.64 6.82
N TYR A 115 10.49 -12.60 7.62
CA TYR A 115 11.40 -11.48 7.78
C TYR A 115 11.26 -10.82 9.16
N ARG A 116 12.32 -10.12 9.58
CA ARG A 116 12.29 -9.32 10.81
C ARG A 116 11.45 -8.08 10.55
N GLY A 117 10.39 -7.89 11.33
CA GLY A 117 9.40 -6.84 11.08
C GLY A 117 8.07 -7.35 10.53
N GLU A 118 7.93 -8.64 10.22
CA GLU A 118 6.66 -9.19 9.73
C GLU A 118 5.54 -9.01 10.78
N PRO A 119 4.38 -8.46 10.41
CA PRO A 119 3.24 -8.35 11.33
C PRO A 119 2.81 -9.71 11.88
N VAL A 120 2.57 -9.84 13.19
CA VAL A 120 2.14 -11.10 13.82
C VAL A 120 0.82 -10.94 14.59
N VAL A 121 0.71 -9.88 15.38
CA VAL A 121 -0.51 -9.55 16.15
C VAL A 121 -0.75 -8.04 16.03
N ALA A 122 -2.00 -7.60 16.07
CA ALA A 122 -2.31 -6.18 16.18
C ALA A 122 -3.35 -5.91 17.26
N VAL A 123 -3.30 -4.72 17.85
CA VAL A 123 -4.19 -4.28 18.92
C VAL A 123 -4.81 -2.94 18.56
N ALA A 124 -6.06 -2.72 18.98
CA ALA A 124 -6.71 -1.42 19.01
C ALA A 124 -7.00 -1.05 20.46
N ALA A 125 -6.54 0.13 20.89
CA ALA A 125 -6.76 0.64 22.24
C ALA A 125 -7.16 2.11 22.25
N VAL A 126 -7.64 2.60 23.39
CA VAL A 126 -8.12 3.98 23.57
C VAL A 126 -7.02 5.05 23.40
N ASP A 127 -5.76 4.67 23.58
CA ASP A 127 -4.60 5.53 23.40
C ASP A 127 -3.33 4.72 23.08
N GLU A 128 -2.27 5.44 22.72
CA GLU A 128 -1.00 4.85 22.31
C GLU A 128 -0.31 4.09 23.45
N ALA A 129 -0.32 4.64 24.66
CA ALA A 129 0.33 4.02 25.82
C ALA A 129 -0.32 2.67 26.18
N THR A 130 -1.65 2.60 26.11
CA THR A 130 -2.42 1.37 26.33
C THR A 130 -2.15 0.35 25.24
N ALA A 131 -2.09 0.78 23.97
CA ALA A 131 -1.75 -0.10 22.86
C ALA A 131 -0.34 -0.69 23.01
N GLU A 132 0.65 0.11 23.40
CA GLU A 132 2.02 -0.35 23.64
C GLU A 132 2.13 -1.33 24.81
N ALA A 133 1.46 -1.02 25.92
CA ALA A 133 1.40 -1.92 27.07
C ALA A 133 0.71 -3.24 26.71
N ALA A 134 -0.34 -3.20 25.87
CA ALA A 134 -1.01 -4.40 25.36
C ALA A 134 -0.07 -5.25 24.50
N LEU A 135 0.71 -4.63 23.60
CA LEU A 135 1.71 -5.37 22.82
C LEU A 135 2.75 -6.05 23.71
N ALA A 136 3.21 -5.39 24.77
CA ALA A 136 4.17 -5.95 25.72
C ALA A 136 3.61 -7.10 26.57
N ALA A 137 2.28 -7.21 26.68
CA ALA A 137 1.60 -8.29 27.41
C ALA A 137 1.39 -9.56 26.57
N ILE A 138 1.58 -9.50 25.25
CA ILE A 138 1.44 -10.65 24.34
C ILE A 138 2.66 -11.56 24.48
N VAL A 139 2.41 -12.88 24.61
CA VAL A 139 3.46 -13.89 24.57
C VAL A 139 3.49 -14.51 23.18
N LEU A 140 4.63 -14.42 22.52
CA LEU A 140 4.86 -14.95 21.18
C LEU A 140 5.96 -16.01 21.23
N ASP A 141 5.60 -17.25 20.95
CA ASP A 141 6.54 -18.38 20.86
C ASP A 141 6.88 -18.65 19.40
N ILE A 142 8.13 -18.38 19.03
CA ILE A 142 8.66 -18.62 17.69
C ILE A 142 9.89 -19.52 17.79
N GLU A 143 9.82 -20.67 17.15
CA GLU A 143 10.98 -21.53 16.94
C GLU A 143 11.82 -20.98 15.77
N PRO A 144 13.06 -20.52 16.00
CA PRO A 144 13.88 -19.94 14.93
C PRO A 144 14.23 -20.97 13.86
N LEU A 145 14.25 -20.53 12.60
CA LEU A 145 14.73 -21.28 11.45
C LEU A 145 15.94 -20.57 10.81
N PRO A 146 16.77 -21.28 10.01
CA PRO A 146 17.82 -20.64 9.23
C PRO A 146 17.27 -19.53 8.35
N ALA A 147 17.87 -18.34 8.41
CA ALA A 147 17.54 -17.20 7.57
C ALA A 147 18.64 -16.96 6.53
N PHE A 148 18.25 -16.58 5.32
CA PHE A 148 19.15 -16.36 4.19
C PHE A 148 19.10 -14.89 3.74
N PHE A 149 20.26 -14.29 3.54
CA PHE A 149 20.39 -12.86 3.18
C PHE A 149 21.04 -12.67 1.80
N SER A 150 21.30 -13.76 1.08
CA SER A 150 21.76 -13.75 -0.30
C SER A 150 20.98 -14.77 -1.12
N ALA A 151 20.81 -14.50 -2.42
CA ALA A 151 20.16 -15.43 -3.33
C ALA A 151 20.95 -16.74 -3.49
N ALA A 152 22.28 -16.70 -3.35
CA ALA A 152 23.12 -17.88 -3.41
C ALA A 152 22.86 -18.83 -2.23
N ASP A 153 22.83 -18.30 -1.00
CA ASP A 153 22.58 -19.10 0.21
C ASP A 153 21.15 -19.66 0.22
N ALA A 154 20.17 -18.84 -0.19
CA ALA A 154 18.78 -19.28 -0.29
C ALA A 154 18.58 -20.42 -1.31
N ARG A 155 19.44 -20.51 -2.34
CA ARG A 155 19.38 -21.52 -3.40
C ARG A 155 20.33 -22.71 -3.15
N ALA A 156 21.10 -22.71 -2.06
CA ALA A 156 22.05 -23.78 -1.79
C ALA A 156 21.33 -25.13 -1.56
N PRO A 157 21.96 -26.27 -1.92
CA PRO A 157 21.40 -27.58 -1.63
C PRO A 157 21.09 -27.75 -0.13
N GLY A 158 19.86 -28.14 0.20
CA GLY A 158 19.41 -28.29 1.58
C GLY A 158 18.96 -27.00 2.27
N ALA A 159 18.96 -25.85 1.59
CA ALA A 159 18.38 -24.63 2.12
C ALA A 159 16.87 -24.83 2.43
N VAL A 160 16.44 -24.34 3.60
CA VAL A 160 15.04 -24.40 4.01
C VAL A 160 14.20 -23.56 3.07
N LEU A 161 13.06 -24.09 2.63
CA LEU A 161 12.14 -23.35 1.77
C LEU A 161 11.39 -22.27 2.56
N LEU A 162 11.43 -21.03 2.08
CA LEU A 162 10.68 -19.92 2.66
C LEU A 162 9.16 -20.08 2.38
N HIS A 163 8.85 -20.56 1.17
CA HIS A 163 7.51 -20.94 0.75
C HIS A 163 7.51 -22.39 0.28
N ASP A 164 6.73 -23.25 0.95
CA ASP A 164 6.76 -24.70 0.75
C ASP A 164 6.46 -25.13 -0.70
N LYS A 165 5.75 -24.29 -1.47
CA LYS A 165 5.39 -24.53 -2.88
C LYS A 165 6.37 -23.93 -3.90
N LYS A 166 7.53 -23.40 -3.45
CA LYS A 166 8.53 -22.75 -4.31
C LYS A 166 9.87 -23.48 -4.18
N ALA A 167 10.02 -24.56 -4.95
CA ALA A 167 11.22 -25.39 -4.92
C ALA A 167 12.48 -24.55 -5.23
N GLY A 168 13.56 -24.83 -4.49
CA GLY A 168 14.84 -24.12 -4.65
C GLY A 168 14.81 -22.65 -4.26
N ASN A 169 13.78 -22.17 -3.55
CA ASN A 169 13.57 -20.75 -3.23
C ASN A 169 13.56 -19.83 -4.46
N ILE A 170 13.08 -20.35 -5.60
CA ILE A 170 12.89 -19.58 -6.83
C ILE A 170 11.43 -19.13 -6.89
N GLU A 171 11.19 -17.81 -6.84
CA GLU A 171 9.84 -17.26 -7.00
C GLU A 171 9.38 -17.47 -8.45
N ARG A 172 10.18 -17.03 -9.41
CA ARG A 172 9.92 -17.12 -10.85
C ARG A 172 11.23 -17.28 -11.60
N ASP A 173 11.19 -18.08 -12.65
CA ASP A 173 12.23 -18.17 -13.67
C ASP A 173 11.68 -17.61 -14.98
N VAL A 174 12.48 -16.81 -15.68
CA VAL A 174 12.11 -16.11 -16.91
C VAL A 174 13.27 -16.18 -17.89
N ASP A 175 13.06 -16.89 -18.99
CA ASP A 175 13.98 -16.94 -20.14
C ASP A 175 13.29 -16.28 -21.34
N HIS A 176 13.86 -15.18 -21.82
CA HIS A 176 13.43 -14.49 -23.02
C HIS A 176 14.60 -14.40 -24.00
N THR A 177 14.45 -15.03 -25.17
CA THR A 177 15.41 -14.94 -26.27
C THR A 177 14.73 -14.24 -27.46
N PHE A 178 15.37 -13.21 -28.00
CA PHE A 178 14.88 -12.46 -29.16
C PHE A 178 15.95 -12.41 -30.25
N GLY A 179 15.64 -12.95 -31.42
CA GLY A 179 16.59 -13.08 -32.54
C GLY A 179 17.54 -14.28 -32.39
N ASP A 180 18.58 -14.29 -33.20
CA ASP A 180 19.64 -15.31 -33.17
C ASP A 180 20.85 -14.76 -32.41
N LEU A 181 20.91 -15.07 -31.11
CA LEU A 181 21.99 -14.62 -30.24
C LEU A 181 23.35 -15.20 -30.65
N GLU A 182 23.38 -16.47 -31.06
CA GLU A 182 24.62 -17.15 -31.44
C GLU A 182 25.24 -16.51 -32.68
N ALA A 183 24.44 -16.30 -33.73
CA ALA A 183 24.87 -15.60 -34.92
C ALA A 183 25.30 -14.16 -34.61
N GLY A 184 24.55 -13.46 -33.75
CA GLY A 184 24.86 -12.10 -33.33
C GLY A 184 26.22 -12.00 -32.62
N PHE A 185 26.51 -12.90 -31.69
CA PHE A 185 27.81 -12.96 -31.01
C PHE A 185 28.94 -13.38 -31.95
N ALA A 186 28.70 -14.35 -32.84
CA ALA A 186 29.73 -14.84 -33.77
C ALA A 186 30.15 -13.78 -34.81
N GLN A 187 29.25 -12.87 -35.19
CA GLN A 187 29.49 -11.81 -36.16
C GLN A 187 30.06 -10.52 -35.55
N ALA A 188 30.14 -10.42 -34.21
CA ALA A 188 30.56 -9.19 -33.54
C ALA A 188 32.08 -8.97 -33.66
N ASP A 189 32.49 -7.76 -34.02
CA ASP A 189 33.91 -7.35 -34.03
C ASP A 189 34.51 -7.30 -32.61
N LEU A 190 33.66 -7.09 -31.60
CA LEU A 190 34.06 -7.01 -30.19
C LEU A 190 32.97 -7.49 -29.25
N VAL A 191 33.33 -8.39 -28.33
CA VAL A 191 32.46 -8.83 -27.23
C VAL A 191 33.03 -8.34 -25.90
N ARG A 192 32.16 -7.82 -25.02
CA ARG A 192 32.49 -7.43 -23.65
C ARG A 192 31.44 -7.99 -22.71
N GLU A 193 31.91 -8.51 -21.58
CA GLU A 193 31.07 -9.04 -20.51
C GLU A 193 31.43 -8.32 -19.21
N HIS A 194 30.40 -7.89 -18.49
CA HIS A 194 30.53 -7.20 -17.22
C HIS A 194 29.42 -7.64 -16.27
N THR A 195 29.76 -7.81 -15.00
CA THR A 195 28.80 -8.06 -13.94
C THR A 195 28.57 -6.77 -13.15
N PHE A 196 27.31 -6.36 -13.04
CA PHE A 196 26.90 -5.19 -12.27
C PHE A 196 26.04 -5.62 -11.08
N HIS A 197 26.28 -5.01 -9.93
CA HIS A 197 25.50 -5.20 -8.72
C HIS A 197 24.84 -3.89 -8.32
N TYR A 198 23.55 -3.96 -7.98
CA TYR A 198 22.76 -2.81 -7.52
C TYR A 198 22.32 -3.11 -6.09
N ALA A 199 22.52 -2.14 -5.19
CA ALA A 199 22.07 -2.27 -3.81
C ALA A 199 20.53 -2.22 -3.74
N GLU A 200 19.95 -2.88 -2.72
CA GLU A 200 18.56 -2.64 -2.35
C GLU A 200 18.40 -1.17 -1.90
N VAL A 201 17.34 -0.53 -2.36
CA VAL A 201 17.01 0.87 -2.03
C VAL A 201 15.53 0.99 -1.70
N SER A 202 15.18 1.98 -0.88
CA SER A 202 13.79 2.31 -0.54
C SER A 202 13.33 3.56 -1.29
N HIS A 203 12.03 3.64 -1.54
CA HIS A 203 11.35 4.69 -2.30
C HIS A 203 11.55 6.12 -1.75
N GLY A 204 11.73 6.27 -0.43
CA GLY A 204 12.04 7.55 0.19
C GLY A 204 10.91 8.58 0.20
N GLN A 205 9.64 8.16 0.21
CA GLN A 205 8.50 9.07 0.44
C GLN A 205 8.56 9.73 1.81
N ILE A 206 8.17 11.00 1.88
CA ILE A 206 8.24 11.80 3.13
C ILE A 206 7.03 11.53 4.02
N GLU A 207 5.84 11.33 3.44
CA GLU A 207 4.64 10.99 4.22
C GLU A 207 4.76 9.56 4.75
N LEU A 208 4.53 9.40 6.06
CA LEU A 208 4.47 8.07 6.69
C LEU A 208 3.27 7.27 6.18
N ASN A 209 3.36 5.95 6.28
CA ASN A 209 2.19 5.11 6.03
C ASN A 209 1.13 5.35 7.11
N ALA A 210 -0.11 5.56 6.69
CA ALA A 210 -1.25 5.81 7.56
C ALA A 210 -2.52 5.26 6.91
N ALA A 211 -3.34 4.61 7.71
CA ALA A 211 -4.69 4.20 7.35
C ALA A 211 -5.61 4.45 8.55
N VAL A 212 -6.84 4.85 8.27
CA VAL A 212 -7.92 4.93 9.26
C VAL A 212 -9.14 4.23 8.69
N ALA A 213 -9.75 3.36 9.49
CA ALA A 213 -10.95 2.64 9.11
C ALA A 213 -12.07 2.94 10.10
N ALA A 214 -13.25 3.19 9.56
CA ALA A 214 -14.50 3.29 10.31
C ALA A 214 -15.39 2.11 9.94
N TYR A 215 -15.87 1.39 10.94
CA TYR A 215 -16.78 0.26 10.77
C TYR A 215 -18.13 0.55 11.43
N GLU A 216 -19.22 0.33 10.70
CA GLU A 216 -20.59 0.48 11.19
C GLU A 216 -21.19 -0.91 11.41
N PRO A 217 -21.24 -1.44 12.66
CA PRO A 217 -21.69 -2.80 12.91
C PRO A 217 -23.17 -3.01 12.58
N GLU A 218 -24.03 -2.00 12.73
CA GLU A 218 -25.47 -2.10 12.45
C GLU A 218 -25.75 -2.25 10.95
N ARG A 219 -24.84 -1.77 10.10
CA ARG A 219 -24.96 -1.84 8.64
C ARG A 219 -24.00 -2.83 8.02
N ASP A 220 -23.05 -3.37 8.79
CA ASP A 220 -21.91 -4.14 8.33
C ASP A 220 -21.27 -3.44 7.11
N ARG A 221 -20.77 -2.22 7.37
CA ARG A 221 -20.12 -1.34 6.38
C ARG A 221 -18.76 -0.88 6.88
N LEU A 222 -17.79 -0.88 5.98
CA LEU A 222 -16.42 -0.46 6.22
C LEU A 222 -16.07 0.72 5.32
N THR A 223 -15.57 1.81 5.90
CA THR A 223 -14.93 2.90 5.16
C THR A 223 -13.48 3.01 5.56
N THR A 224 -12.56 2.86 4.61
CA THR A 224 -11.11 2.96 4.83
C THR A 224 -10.55 4.16 4.09
N HIS A 225 -9.94 5.07 4.83
CA HIS A 225 -9.08 6.12 4.31
C HIS A 225 -7.64 5.62 4.37
N SER A 226 -6.95 5.60 3.24
CA SER A 226 -5.57 5.12 3.21
C SER A 226 -4.70 5.87 2.23
N VAL A 227 -3.41 5.88 2.55
CA VAL A 227 -2.36 6.43 1.72
C VAL A 227 -1.92 5.43 0.65
N THR A 228 -2.70 5.33 -0.42
CA THR A 228 -2.52 4.34 -1.51
C THR A 228 -2.45 4.98 -2.89
N GLN A 229 -1.69 4.40 -3.84
CA GLN A 229 -1.78 4.74 -5.27
C GLN A 229 -2.80 3.86 -6.00
N VAL A 230 -3.29 2.80 -5.36
CA VAL A 230 -4.14 1.77 -5.97
C VAL A 230 -5.41 1.50 -5.14
N PRO A 231 -6.29 2.51 -4.95
CA PRO A 231 -7.48 2.35 -4.10
C PRO A 231 -8.41 1.22 -4.55
N TYR A 232 -8.44 0.91 -5.84
CA TYR A 232 -9.19 -0.23 -6.38
C TYR A 232 -8.60 -1.58 -5.94
N TYR A 233 -7.28 -1.74 -5.99
CA TYR A 233 -6.65 -2.99 -5.53
C TYR A 233 -6.85 -3.16 -4.03
N LEU A 234 -6.73 -2.08 -3.25
CA LEU A 234 -7.03 -2.12 -1.82
C LEU A 234 -8.48 -2.55 -1.56
N HIS A 235 -9.44 -2.04 -2.34
CA HIS A 235 -10.85 -2.42 -2.22
C HIS A 235 -11.07 -3.93 -2.45
N LEU A 236 -10.46 -4.50 -3.48
CA LEU A 236 -10.51 -5.94 -3.75
C LEU A 236 -9.84 -6.75 -2.64
N THR A 237 -8.65 -6.33 -2.20
CA THR A 237 -7.89 -7.04 -1.17
C THR A 237 -8.58 -6.98 0.20
N LEU A 238 -9.21 -5.86 0.56
CA LEU A 238 -10.03 -5.78 1.79
C LEU A 238 -11.20 -6.76 1.74
N ALA A 239 -11.93 -6.82 0.62
CA ALA A 239 -13.02 -7.78 0.45
C ALA A 239 -12.54 -9.23 0.60
N GLN A 240 -11.43 -9.57 -0.05
CA GLN A 240 -10.81 -10.89 0.02
C GLN A 240 -10.31 -11.24 1.43
N CYS A 241 -9.46 -10.42 2.03
CA CYS A 241 -8.81 -10.72 3.30
C CYS A 241 -9.79 -10.71 4.48
N LEU A 242 -10.82 -9.85 4.45
CA LEU A 242 -11.81 -9.77 5.53
C LEU A 242 -13.02 -10.69 5.29
N GLY A 243 -13.11 -11.34 4.13
CA GLY A 243 -14.29 -12.12 3.75
C GLY A 243 -15.57 -11.26 3.73
N MET A 244 -15.46 -10.00 3.32
CA MET A 244 -16.57 -9.05 3.29
C MET A 244 -17.03 -8.81 1.85
N ASP A 245 -18.34 -8.62 1.66
CA ASP A 245 -18.87 -8.24 0.35
C ASP A 245 -18.30 -6.87 -0.07
N SER A 246 -17.75 -6.79 -1.27
CA SER A 246 -17.13 -5.55 -1.77
C SER A 246 -18.09 -4.34 -1.78
N SER A 247 -19.40 -4.55 -1.93
CA SER A 247 -20.42 -3.49 -1.89
C SER A 247 -20.58 -2.85 -0.51
N ARG A 248 -20.05 -3.50 0.53
CA ARG A 248 -20.04 -3.01 1.92
C ARG A 248 -18.76 -2.25 2.26
N ILE A 249 -17.80 -2.19 1.35
CA ILE A 249 -16.50 -1.57 1.57
C ILE A 249 -16.38 -0.31 0.70
N ARG A 250 -15.93 0.78 1.32
CA ARG A 250 -15.59 2.03 0.65
C ARG A 250 -14.14 2.37 0.92
N VAL A 251 -13.35 2.57 -0.15
CA VAL A 251 -11.96 3.03 -0.04
C VAL A 251 -11.87 4.48 -0.51
N ILE A 252 -11.20 5.32 0.29
CA ILE A 252 -11.01 6.74 0.00
C ILE A 252 -9.51 7.05 0.05
N LYS A 253 -8.98 7.58 -1.05
CA LYS A 253 -7.62 8.10 -1.13
C LYS A 253 -7.64 9.63 -0.97
N PRO A 254 -7.19 10.18 0.18
CA PRO A 254 -7.05 11.62 0.37
C PRO A 254 -5.85 12.19 -0.43
N PHE A 255 -5.31 13.35 -0.03
CA PHE A 255 -3.99 13.78 -0.52
C PHE A 255 -2.93 12.73 -0.15
N VAL A 256 -1.91 12.59 -0.99
CA VAL A 256 -0.84 11.59 -0.84
C VAL A 256 0.51 12.28 -1.07
N GLY A 257 1.38 12.23 -0.07
CA GLY A 257 2.71 12.83 -0.02
C GLY A 257 3.78 11.94 -0.64
N GLY A 258 3.58 11.59 -1.91
CA GLY A 258 4.50 10.72 -2.67
C GLY A 258 4.18 9.23 -2.55
N GLY A 259 4.99 8.39 -3.20
CA GLY A 259 4.82 6.94 -3.17
C GLY A 259 5.89 6.23 -3.98
N PHE A 260 6.12 6.68 -5.22
CA PHE A 260 7.25 6.26 -6.06
C PHE A 260 7.33 4.73 -6.31
N GLY A 261 6.22 4.01 -6.15
CA GLY A 261 6.20 2.54 -6.20
C GLY A 261 5.80 1.90 -4.86
N HIS A 262 6.10 2.55 -3.72
CA HIS A 262 5.81 2.03 -2.37
C HIS A 262 4.34 1.68 -2.14
N ARG A 263 3.44 2.37 -2.84
CA ARG A 263 1.99 2.35 -2.60
C ARG A 263 1.22 1.80 -3.81
N VAL A 264 1.87 1.04 -4.69
CA VAL A 264 1.25 0.45 -5.90
C VAL A 264 0.72 -0.97 -5.67
N GLU A 265 0.81 -1.45 -4.43
CA GLU A 265 0.13 -2.64 -3.95
C GLU A 265 -0.58 -2.34 -2.61
N PRO A 266 -1.64 -3.08 -2.26
CA PRO A 266 -2.21 -3.06 -0.93
C PRO A 266 -1.17 -3.54 0.09
N LEU A 267 -1.07 -2.89 1.24
CA LEU A 267 -0.07 -3.18 2.27
C LEU A 267 -0.72 -3.66 3.56
N ASN A 268 -0.03 -4.53 4.31
CA ASN A 268 -0.56 -5.19 5.52
C ASN A 268 -1.29 -4.25 6.48
N PHE A 269 -0.75 -3.06 6.76
CA PHE A 269 -1.35 -2.13 7.72
C PHE A 269 -2.76 -1.67 7.31
N GLU A 270 -3.08 -1.63 6.02
CA GLU A 270 -4.40 -1.23 5.52
C GLU A 270 -5.46 -2.28 5.86
N MET A 271 -5.13 -3.56 5.62
CA MET A 271 -5.98 -4.70 5.99
C MET A 271 -6.07 -4.87 7.51
N ILE A 272 -4.95 -4.69 8.23
CA ILE A 272 -4.92 -4.78 9.69
C ILE A 272 -5.79 -3.69 10.32
N THR A 273 -5.67 -2.44 9.89
CA THR A 273 -6.48 -1.34 10.42
C THR A 273 -7.98 -1.61 10.21
N ALA A 274 -8.35 -2.12 9.04
CA ALA A 274 -9.74 -2.49 8.76
C ALA A 274 -10.24 -3.65 9.63
N ALA A 275 -9.42 -4.69 9.83
CA ALA A 275 -9.74 -5.81 10.72
C ALA A 275 -9.91 -5.35 12.18
N LEU A 276 -9.03 -4.47 12.65
CA LEU A 276 -9.13 -3.88 13.98
C LEU A 276 -10.41 -3.07 14.18
N ALA A 277 -10.76 -2.20 13.23
CA ALA A 277 -12.01 -1.42 13.30
C ALA A 277 -13.24 -2.35 13.37
N ARG A 278 -13.25 -3.41 12.55
CA ARG A 278 -14.32 -4.41 12.57
C ARG A 278 -14.39 -5.17 13.89
N ALA A 279 -13.25 -5.63 14.41
CA ALA A 279 -13.18 -6.38 15.67
C ALA A 279 -13.53 -5.52 16.89
N ALA A 280 -13.23 -4.22 16.86
CA ALA A 280 -13.56 -3.29 17.94
C ALA A 280 -15.05 -2.88 17.97
N GLY A 281 -15.78 -3.16 16.88
CA GLY A 281 -17.20 -2.81 16.72
C GLY A 281 -17.46 -1.37 16.28
N GLY A 282 -16.49 -0.73 15.61
CA GLY A 282 -16.51 0.70 15.30
C GLY A 282 -15.49 1.49 16.10
#